data_AF-A0AAN1XXG0-F1
#
_entry.id   AF-A0AAN1XXG0-F1
#
_cell.length_a   1.000
_cell.length_b   1.000
_cell.length_c   1.000
_cell.angle_alpha   90.00
_cell.angle_beta   90.00
_cell.angle_gamma   90.00
#
_symmetry.space_group_name_H-M   'P 1'
#
loop_
_entity.id
_entity.type
_entity.pdbx_description
1 polymer ?
#
loop_
_entity_poly.entity_id
_entity_poly.type
_entity_poly.pdbx_seq_one_letter_code
_entity_poly.pdbx_strand_id
1 'polypeptide(L)'
;MIWGAVIVAAGRGTRFGRPKQLVELAGRPMIAWSVLTFASMPEISEIAIVTEPEFIERIEAIAHAAVRHATVRVVRGGDERQASVRAGIEALGDGVAAILVHDGARPLVQAVDVRAGMRPVQPGIASLLATPVVDTVKVVADGKVTRTLDRAELWAAQTPQFATARDLRRAHADAVRHGTPAATDDAALLERAGLDVLVVPGAPENFKVTLPTDLVRAEALLRERAPHALTDEEVLLVECYVDPGAVDAVLSELEARDARIDEIDRELPGANVVRAYASSAALRGFGARLHALAGEQAVFTAHLSHLAPRIAVDREH
;
A
#
# COMPACT_ATOMS: atom_id res chain seq x y z
N MET A 1 20.60 6.31 0.69
CA MET A 1 19.61 7.37 0.40
C MET A 1 18.35 7.01 1.16
N ILE A 2 17.82 7.92 1.97
CA ILE A 2 16.57 7.70 2.71
C ILE A 2 15.40 7.97 1.77
N TRP A 3 14.46 7.02 1.65
CA TRP A 3 13.29 7.16 0.78
C TRP A 3 12.00 7.46 1.54
N GLY A 4 11.19 8.32 0.96
CA GLY A 4 9.79 8.52 1.33
C GLY A 4 8.85 7.95 0.26
N ALA A 5 7.73 7.39 0.68
CA ALA A 5 6.66 6.93 -0.20
C ALA A 5 5.44 7.83 -0.06
N VAL A 6 4.87 8.27 -1.18
CA VAL A 6 3.58 8.93 -1.24
C VAL A 6 2.59 7.99 -1.92
N ILE A 7 1.55 7.55 -1.20
CA ILE A 7 0.49 6.71 -1.75
C ILE A 7 -0.74 7.58 -1.95
N VAL A 8 -1.12 7.85 -3.21
CA VAL A 8 -2.33 8.63 -3.50
C VAL A 8 -3.56 7.74 -3.65
N ALA A 9 -4.52 7.95 -2.75
CA ALA A 9 -5.76 7.19 -2.63
C ALA A 9 -7.01 8.09 -2.49
N ALA A 10 -6.90 9.39 -2.74
CA ALA A 10 -8.00 10.37 -2.66
C ALA A 10 -8.91 10.42 -3.91
N GLY A 11 -8.82 9.43 -4.80
CA GLY A 11 -9.63 9.40 -6.02
C GLY A 11 -11.03 8.89 -5.75
N ARG A 12 -12.06 9.73 -6.00
CA ARG A 12 -13.49 9.45 -5.71
C ARG A 12 -14.10 8.20 -6.36
N GLY A 13 -13.38 7.48 -7.21
CA GLY A 13 -13.82 6.19 -7.74
C GLY A 13 -15.21 6.22 -8.39
N THR A 14 -15.59 7.32 -9.05
CA THR A 14 -16.97 7.61 -9.53
C THR A 14 -17.62 6.50 -10.36
N ARG A 15 -16.82 5.61 -10.94
CA ARG A 15 -17.24 4.45 -11.74
C ARG A 15 -17.65 3.22 -10.89
N PHE A 16 -17.47 3.25 -9.57
CA PHE A 16 -17.70 2.10 -8.66
C PHE A 16 -18.81 2.32 -7.62
N GLY A 17 -19.33 3.54 -7.48
CA GLY A 17 -20.35 3.87 -6.47
C GLY A 17 -19.89 3.75 -5.01
N ARG A 18 -18.62 3.41 -4.77
CA ARG A 18 -17.96 3.29 -3.46
C ARG A 18 -16.47 3.65 -3.55
N PRO A 19 -15.81 4.04 -2.44
CA PRO A 19 -14.40 4.43 -2.43
C PRO A 19 -13.53 3.24 -2.85
N LYS A 20 -12.90 3.37 -4.01
CA LYS A 20 -12.25 2.25 -4.69
C LYS A 20 -11.11 1.64 -3.89
N GLN A 21 -10.34 2.49 -3.21
CA GLN A 21 -9.16 2.15 -2.42
C GLN A 21 -9.46 1.26 -1.21
N LEU A 22 -10.72 1.21 -0.76
CA LEU A 22 -11.17 0.39 0.36
C LEU A 22 -11.92 -0.88 -0.08
N VAL A 23 -12.04 -1.12 -1.39
CA VAL A 23 -12.61 -2.39 -1.89
C VAL A 23 -11.69 -3.53 -1.47
N GLU A 24 -12.29 -4.56 -0.90
CA GLU A 24 -11.55 -5.76 -0.47
C GLU A 24 -11.10 -6.57 -1.68
N LEU A 25 -9.84 -7.00 -1.63
CA LEU A 25 -9.21 -7.93 -2.56
C LEU A 25 -8.46 -8.97 -1.75
N ALA A 26 -8.81 -10.24 -1.93
CA ALA A 26 -8.17 -11.36 -1.23
C ALA A 26 -8.10 -11.15 0.30
N GLY A 27 -9.21 -10.68 0.90
CA GLY A 27 -9.36 -10.49 2.35
C GLY A 27 -8.73 -9.23 2.93
N ARG A 28 -8.24 -8.29 2.10
CA ARG A 28 -7.66 -7.01 2.56
C ARG A 28 -8.14 -5.82 1.73
N PRO A 29 -8.29 -4.62 2.30
CA PRO A 29 -8.54 -3.41 1.51
C PRO A 29 -7.45 -3.20 0.46
N MET A 30 -7.82 -2.80 -0.76
CA MET A 30 -6.90 -2.63 -1.89
C MET A 30 -5.65 -1.80 -1.53
N ILE A 31 -5.82 -0.69 -0.82
CA ILE A 31 -4.70 0.16 -0.41
C ILE A 31 -3.71 -0.56 0.52
N ALA A 32 -4.19 -1.48 1.35
CA ALA A 32 -3.36 -2.19 2.32
C ALA A 32 -2.26 -2.99 1.62
N TRP A 33 -2.52 -3.53 0.42
CA TRP A 33 -1.51 -4.25 -0.37
C TRP A 33 -0.32 -3.36 -0.75
N SER A 34 -0.57 -2.11 -1.15
CA SER A 34 0.51 -1.16 -1.46
C SER A 34 1.28 -0.75 -0.19
N VAL A 35 0.54 -0.48 0.90
CA VAL A 35 1.14 -0.13 2.19
C VAL A 35 2.06 -1.25 2.68
N LEU A 36 1.60 -2.51 2.63
CA LEU A 36 2.38 -3.67 3.04
C LEU A 36 3.64 -3.87 2.18
N THR A 37 3.55 -3.69 0.86
CA THR A 37 4.73 -3.76 -0.01
C THR A 37 5.76 -2.73 0.43
N PHE A 38 5.37 -1.47 0.62
CA PHE A 38 6.32 -0.43 1.03
C PHE A 38 6.79 -0.59 2.49
N ALA A 39 5.93 -1.07 3.38
CA ALA A 39 6.27 -1.41 4.75
C ALA A 39 7.27 -2.58 4.86
N SER A 40 7.39 -3.42 3.84
CA SER A 40 8.40 -4.48 3.80
C SER A 40 9.79 -4.00 3.34
N MET A 41 9.91 -2.73 2.93
CA MET A 41 11.13 -2.17 2.36
C MET A 41 11.86 -1.29 3.37
N PRO A 42 13.00 -1.75 3.95
CA PRO A 42 13.77 -0.96 4.92
C PRO A 42 14.36 0.33 4.33
N GLU A 43 14.44 0.44 3.00
CA GLU A 43 14.88 1.64 2.30
C GLU A 43 13.90 2.82 2.46
N ILE A 44 12.62 2.52 2.72
CA ILE A 44 11.53 3.49 2.89
C ILE A 44 11.35 3.74 4.39
N SER A 45 11.65 4.96 4.84
CA SER A 45 11.57 5.35 6.25
C SER A 45 10.37 6.24 6.57
N GLU A 46 9.70 6.78 5.56
CA GLU A 46 8.52 7.62 5.71
C GLU A 46 7.47 7.26 4.67
N ILE A 47 6.21 7.15 5.08
CA ILE A 47 5.07 6.85 4.20
C ILE A 47 3.99 7.89 4.44
N ALA A 48 3.72 8.70 3.43
CA ALA A 48 2.58 9.61 3.38
C ALA A 48 1.44 8.97 2.59
N ILE A 49 0.28 8.75 3.22
CA ILE A 49 -0.90 8.20 2.57
C ILE A 49 -1.93 9.32 2.41
N VAL A 50 -2.34 9.58 1.17
CA VAL A 50 -3.24 10.69 0.85
C VAL A 50 -4.63 10.15 0.56
N THR A 51 -5.63 10.59 1.32
CA THR A 51 -7.00 10.07 1.23
C THR A 51 -8.06 11.17 1.45
N GLU A 52 -9.34 10.83 1.26
CA GLU A 52 -10.46 11.69 1.64
C GLU A 52 -10.58 11.77 3.17
N PRO A 53 -10.99 12.93 3.75
CA PRO A 53 -11.02 13.13 5.21
C PRO A 53 -11.76 12.04 6.00
N GLU A 54 -12.86 11.54 5.45
CA GLU A 54 -13.70 10.50 6.05
C GLU A 54 -13.02 9.13 6.16
N PHE A 55 -11.89 8.91 5.49
CA PHE A 55 -11.14 7.64 5.55
C PHE A 55 -9.81 7.75 6.28
N ILE A 56 -9.46 8.92 6.84
CA ILE A 56 -8.17 9.13 7.51
C ILE A 56 -7.99 8.12 8.65
N GLU A 57 -8.91 8.10 9.61
CA GLU A 57 -8.83 7.21 10.80
C GLU A 57 -8.72 5.73 10.40
N ARG A 58 -9.53 5.29 9.43
CA ARG A 58 -9.51 3.90 8.94
C ARG A 58 -8.18 3.54 8.28
N ILE A 59 -7.61 4.45 7.49
CA ILE A 59 -6.33 4.22 6.81
C ILE A 59 -5.16 4.30 7.78
N GLU A 60 -5.24 5.17 8.80
CA GLU A 60 -4.28 5.19 9.90
C GLU A 60 -4.25 3.84 10.61
N ALA A 61 -5.40 3.27 10.97
CA ALA A 61 -5.46 1.95 11.60
C ALA A 61 -4.79 0.86 10.72
N ILE A 62 -5.09 0.83 9.42
CA ILE A 62 -4.47 -0.10 8.46
C ILE A 62 -2.94 0.08 8.41
N ALA A 63 -2.47 1.32 8.38
CA ALA A 63 -1.06 1.61 8.21
C ALA A 63 -0.24 1.37 9.49
N HIS A 64 -0.78 1.72 10.66
CA HIS A 64 -0.12 1.43 11.95
C HIS A 64 -0.02 -0.07 12.22
N ALA A 65 -1.02 -0.86 11.79
CA ALA A 65 -0.93 -2.32 11.80
C ALA A 65 0.22 -2.84 10.91
N ALA A 66 0.41 -2.26 9.72
CA ALA A 66 1.35 -2.78 8.72
C ALA A 66 2.81 -2.31 8.91
N VAL A 67 3.02 -1.09 9.43
CA VAL A 67 4.32 -0.40 9.37
C VAL A 67 4.98 -0.35 10.73
N ARG A 68 6.21 -0.88 10.83
CA ARG A 68 6.95 -1.00 12.11
C ARG A 68 8.22 -0.15 12.17
N HIS A 69 8.85 0.10 11.03
CA HIS A 69 10.18 0.75 10.95
C HIS A 69 10.15 2.14 10.29
N ALA A 70 8.99 2.58 9.81
CA ALA A 70 8.83 3.84 9.09
C ALA A 70 7.79 4.75 9.76
N THR A 71 7.99 6.06 9.65
CA THR A 71 6.99 7.05 10.08
C THR A 71 5.84 7.06 9.09
N VAL A 72 4.61 6.91 9.56
CA VAL A 72 3.41 7.01 8.72
C VAL A 72 2.70 8.34 9.00
N ARG A 73 2.28 9.02 7.94
CA ARG A 73 1.36 10.16 8.04
C ARG A 73 0.21 9.97 7.06
N VAL A 74 -1.02 10.09 7.53
CA VAL A 74 -2.20 10.05 6.68
C VAL A 74 -2.74 11.47 6.55
N VAL A 75 -2.85 11.96 5.32
CA VAL A 75 -3.21 13.35 5.05
C VAL A 75 -4.38 13.47 4.08
N ARG A 76 -5.09 14.58 4.20
CA ARG A 76 -6.17 14.93 3.29
C ARG A 76 -5.63 15.19 1.88
N GLY A 77 -6.28 14.61 0.88
CA GLY A 77 -6.06 14.92 -0.53
C GLY A 77 -6.69 16.24 -0.97
N GLY A 78 -6.16 16.79 -2.07
CA GLY A 78 -6.74 17.93 -2.77
C GLY A 78 -7.76 17.52 -3.82
N ASP A 79 -8.40 18.51 -4.45
CA ASP A 79 -9.47 18.28 -5.45
C ASP A 79 -8.98 17.58 -6.72
N GLU A 80 -7.68 17.66 -7.01
CA GLU A 80 -7.02 17.03 -8.14
C GLU A 80 -5.93 16.04 -7.69
N ARG A 81 -5.56 15.09 -8.58
CA ARG A 81 -4.46 14.15 -8.31
C ARG A 81 -3.17 14.89 -7.96
N GLN A 82 -2.81 15.92 -8.73
CA GLN A 82 -1.59 16.69 -8.51
C GLN A 82 -1.59 17.39 -7.13
N ALA A 83 -2.71 17.98 -6.73
CA ALA A 83 -2.85 18.58 -5.40
C ALA A 83 -2.75 17.54 -4.28
N SER A 84 -3.30 16.35 -4.49
CA SER A 84 -3.16 15.21 -3.57
C SER A 84 -1.70 14.74 -3.45
N VAL A 85 -0.97 14.59 -4.56
CA VAL A 85 0.46 14.23 -4.50
C VAL A 85 1.25 15.29 -3.73
N ARG A 86 1.01 16.58 -4.00
CA ARG A 86 1.67 17.68 -3.29
C ARG A 86 1.45 17.61 -1.77
N ALA A 87 0.21 17.39 -1.32
CA ALA A 87 -0.09 17.24 0.10
C ALA A 87 0.69 16.07 0.73
N GLY A 88 0.83 14.96 0.01
CA GLY A 88 1.66 13.83 0.45
C GLY A 88 3.15 14.15 0.51
N ILE A 89 3.68 14.88 -0.48
CA ILE A 89 5.09 15.33 -0.49
C ILE A 89 5.38 16.29 0.68
N GLU A 90 4.47 17.22 0.95
CA GLU A 90 4.57 18.19 2.06
C GLU A 90 4.50 17.50 3.44
N ALA A 91 3.85 16.34 3.52
CA ALA A 91 3.81 15.55 4.74
C ALA A 91 5.11 14.79 5.03
N LEU A 92 6.02 14.64 4.05
CA LEU A 92 7.31 13.97 4.25
C LEU A 92 8.34 14.92 4.87
N GLY A 93 9.16 14.42 5.78
CA GLY A 93 10.20 15.19 6.45
C GLY A 93 11.31 15.70 5.52
N ASP A 94 12.04 16.71 5.97
CA ASP A 94 13.16 17.30 5.22
C ASP A 94 14.36 16.33 5.08
N GLY A 95 14.46 15.33 5.95
CA GLY A 95 15.48 14.28 5.90
C GLY A 95 15.29 13.26 4.77
N VAL A 96 14.12 13.24 4.11
CA VAL A 96 13.85 12.37 2.96
C VAL A 96 14.65 12.86 1.76
N ALA A 97 15.52 11.99 1.23
CA ALA A 97 16.42 12.32 0.13
C ALA A 97 15.79 12.07 -1.25
N ALA A 98 14.94 11.03 -1.36
CA ALA A 98 14.20 10.72 -2.58
C ALA A 98 12.79 10.24 -2.28
N ILE A 99 11.88 10.45 -3.23
CA ILE A 99 10.45 10.18 -3.07
C ILE A 99 10.01 9.26 -4.20
N LEU A 100 9.19 8.28 -3.85
CA LEU A 100 8.38 7.54 -4.81
C LEU A 100 6.90 7.91 -4.65
N VAL A 101 6.20 8.12 -5.76
CA VAL A 101 4.76 8.39 -5.78
C VAL A 101 4.04 7.21 -6.40
N HIS A 102 3.12 6.61 -5.65
CA HIS A 102 2.37 5.42 -6.03
C HIS A 102 0.87 5.65 -6.04
N ASP A 103 0.18 5.04 -7.00
CA ASP A 103 -1.29 5.09 -7.05
C ASP A 103 -1.83 3.98 -6.15
N GLY A 104 -2.64 4.31 -5.13
CA GLY A 104 -3.26 3.32 -4.24
C GLY A 104 -4.21 2.34 -4.96
N ALA A 105 -4.56 2.62 -6.22
CA ALA A 105 -5.32 1.73 -7.10
C ALA A 105 -4.45 0.66 -7.81
N ARG A 106 -3.17 0.53 -7.47
CA ARG A 106 -2.24 -0.49 -7.99
C ARG A 106 -1.78 -1.42 -6.85
N PRO A 107 -2.62 -2.37 -6.41
CA PRO A 107 -2.32 -3.24 -5.28
C PRO A 107 -1.25 -4.31 -5.57
N LEU A 108 -0.87 -4.50 -6.85
CA LEU A 108 0.01 -5.57 -7.29
C LEU A 108 1.48 -5.14 -7.45
N VAL A 109 1.84 -3.96 -6.97
CA VAL A 109 3.24 -3.48 -6.95
C VAL A 109 4.12 -4.42 -6.13
N GLN A 110 5.31 -4.73 -6.63
CA GLN A 110 6.26 -5.64 -5.98
C GLN A 110 7.56 -4.91 -5.60
N ALA A 111 8.13 -5.25 -4.45
CA ALA A 111 9.35 -4.62 -3.95
C ALA A 111 10.54 -4.70 -4.92
N VAL A 112 10.62 -5.77 -5.72
CA VAL A 112 11.67 -5.93 -6.75
C VAL A 112 11.59 -4.84 -7.82
N ASP A 113 10.39 -4.54 -8.33
CA ASP A 113 10.17 -3.49 -9.32
C ASP A 113 10.43 -2.12 -8.71
N VAL A 114 9.98 -1.90 -7.47
CA VAL A 114 10.22 -0.64 -6.74
C VAL A 114 11.71 -0.38 -6.61
N ARG A 115 12.51 -1.37 -6.18
CA ARG A 115 13.97 -1.26 -6.09
C ARG A 115 14.61 -1.01 -7.45
N ALA A 116 14.11 -1.62 -8.53
CA ALA A 116 14.61 -1.37 -9.87
C ALA A 116 14.40 0.11 -10.27
N GLY A 117 13.21 0.66 -9.98
CA GLY A 117 12.89 2.07 -10.20
C GLY A 117 13.73 3.05 -9.37
N MET A 118 14.08 2.68 -8.13
CA MET A 118 14.90 3.51 -7.24
C MET A 118 16.36 3.69 -7.74
N ARG A 119 16.95 2.67 -8.38
CA ARG A 119 18.38 2.64 -8.76
C ARG A 119 18.86 3.82 -9.62
N PRO A 120 18.16 4.23 -10.70
CA PRO A 120 18.63 5.33 -11.56
C PRO A 120 18.51 6.74 -10.95
N VAL A 121 17.82 6.91 -9.82
CA VAL A 121 17.46 8.23 -9.31
C VAL A 121 18.67 8.96 -8.73
N GLN A 122 18.92 10.15 -9.27
CA GLN A 122 19.94 11.09 -8.81
C GLN A 122 19.52 12.52 -9.20
N PRO A 123 20.17 13.58 -8.70
CA PRO A 123 19.78 14.95 -9.06
C PRO A 123 19.72 15.15 -10.58
N GLY A 124 18.57 15.61 -11.07
CA GLY A 124 18.32 15.80 -12.51
C GLY A 124 17.86 14.56 -13.29
N ILE A 125 17.88 13.37 -12.67
CA ILE A 125 17.42 12.11 -13.27
C ILE A 125 16.34 11.47 -12.38
N ALA A 126 15.13 11.38 -12.94
CA ALA A 126 14.00 10.67 -12.38
C ALA A 126 13.77 9.35 -13.11
N SER A 127 12.84 8.54 -12.63
CA SER A 127 12.43 7.31 -13.30
C SER A 127 10.95 7.00 -13.07
N LEU A 128 10.41 6.11 -13.91
CA LEU A 128 9.08 5.55 -13.72
C LEU A 128 9.05 4.09 -14.13
N LEU A 129 8.16 3.31 -13.51
CA LEU A 129 7.83 1.99 -14.02
C LEU A 129 6.95 2.12 -15.27
N ALA A 130 7.21 1.33 -16.31
CA ALA A 130 6.31 1.23 -17.46
C ALA A 130 6.40 -0.15 -18.13
N THR A 131 5.42 -0.43 -18.99
CA THR A 131 5.41 -1.64 -19.84
C THR A 131 5.27 -1.26 -21.31
N PRO A 132 5.89 -2.00 -22.26
CA PRO A 132 5.66 -1.77 -23.68
C PRO A 132 4.17 -1.89 -24.01
N VAL A 133 3.69 -1.06 -24.93
CA VAL A 133 2.32 -1.19 -25.42
C VAL A 133 2.22 -2.38 -26.38
N VAL A 134 1.34 -3.33 -26.07
CA VAL A 134 1.15 -4.55 -26.88
C VAL A 134 0.13 -4.36 -28.01
N ASP A 135 -0.91 -3.58 -27.73
CA ASP A 135 -1.99 -3.31 -28.68
C ASP A 135 -1.61 -2.21 -29.67
N THR A 136 -2.29 -2.20 -30.82
CA THR A 136 -2.12 -1.12 -31.79
C THR A 136 -2.85 0.13 -31.30
N VAL A 137 -2.14 1.24 -31.10
CA VAL A 137 -2.73 2.50 -30.65
C VAL A 137 -3.16 3.37 -31.83
N LYS A 138 -4.42 3.81 -31.81
CA LYS A 138 -5.00 4.71 -32.81
C LYS A 138 -5.22 6.09 -32.20
N VAL A 139 -4.87 7.14 -32.95
CA VAL A 139 -5.35 8.50 -32.70
C VAL A 139 -6.69 8.62 -33.41
N VAL A 140 -7.72 9.10 -32.70
CA VAL A 140 -9.10 9.20 -33.19
C VAL A 140 -9.59 10.62 -32.99
N ALA A 141 -10.25 11.17 -34.01
CA ALA A 141 -11.00 12.43 -33.95
C ALA A 141 -12.35 12.23 -34.62
N ASP A 142 -13.43 12.73 -34.02
CA ASP A 142 -14.81 12.61 -34.54
C ASP A 142 -15.21 11.17 -34.92
N GLY A 143 -14.79 10.19 -34.11
CA GLY A 143 -15.07 8.77 -34.32
C GLY A 143 -14.29 8.11 -35.48
N LYS A 144 -13.36 8.83 -36.12
CA LYS A 144 -12.53 8.32 -37.22
C LYS A 144 -11.07 8.22 -36.80
N VAL A 145 -10.41 7.15 -37.24
CA VAL A 145 -8.95 6.99 -37.06
C VAL A 145 -8.23 8.02 -37.93
N THR A 146 -7.43 8.89 -37.30
CA THR A 146 -6.61 9.90 -37.98
C THR A 146 -5.18 9.44 -38.17
N ARG A 147 -4.66 8.63 -37.25
CA ARG A 147 -3.29 8.10 -37.30
C ARG A 147 -3.18 6.80 -36.51
N THR A 148 -2.28 5.92 -36.93
CA THR A 148 -1.81 4.78 -36.11
C THR A 148 -0.43 5.14 -35.59
N LEU A 149 -0.18 4.99 -34.29
CA LEU A 149 1.13 5.23 -33.70
C LEU A 149 2.04 4.00 -33.85
N ASP A 150 3.36 4.21 -33.94
CA ASP A 150 4.32 3.11 -33.91
C ASP A 150 4.44 2.59 -32.46
N ARG A 151 3.87 1.42 -32.20
CA ARG A 151 3.87 0.82 -30.86
C ARG A 151 5.27 0.46 -30.36
N ALA A 152 6.28 0.31 -31.23
CA ALA A 152 7.64 -0.02 -30.81
C ALA A 152 8.28 1.07 -29.94
N GLU A 153 7.79 2.31 -30.07
CA GLU A 153 8.24 3.46 -29.28
C GLU A 153 7.32 3.76 -28.07
N LEU A 154 6.19 3.05 -27.94
CA LEU A 154 5.17 3.37 -26.94
C LEU A 154 5.27 2.50 -25.70
N TRP A 155 5.23 3.18 -24.55
CA TRP A 155 5.20 2.55 -23.23
C TRP A 155 4.02 3.09 -22.42
N ALA A 156 3.34 2.20 -21.72
CA ALA A 156 2.28 2.53 -20.79
C ALA A 156 2.88 2.82 -19.41
N ALA A 157 2.87 4.09 -19.02
CA ALA A 157 3.37 4.53 -17.72
C ALA A 157 2.60 3.87 -16.57
N GLN A 158 3.34 3.44 -15.56
CA GLN A 158 2.85 2.90 -14.31
C GLN A 158 3.36 3.74 -13.14
N THR A 159 2.95 3.36 -11.93
CA THR A 159 3.52 3.86 -10.69
C THR A 159 4.05 2.67 -9.89
N PRO A 160 5.12 2.84 -9.08
CA PRO A 160 5.65 4.12 -8.62
C PRO A 160 6.45 4.92 -9.65
N GLN A 161 6.50 6.23 -9.43
CA GLN A 161 7.38 7.19 -10.13
C GLN A 161 8.34 7.78 -9.12
N PHE A 162 9.60 7.95 -9.48
CA PHE A 162 10.70 8.16 -8.55
C PHE A 162 11.51 9.40 -8.93
N ALA A 163 11.85 10.22 -7.94
CA ALA A 163 12.72 11.37 -8.14
C ALA A 163 13.41 11.73 -6.82
N THR A 164 14.45 12.57 -6.88
CA THR A 164 14.98 13.17 -5.66
C THR A 164 13.90 14.04 -5.01
N ALA A 165 13.92 14.14 -3.68
CA ALA A 165 12.92 14.91 -2.95
C ALA A 165 12.99 16.40 -3.33
N ARG A 166 14.21 16.91 -3.59
CA ARG A 166 14.46 18.26 -4.08
C ARG A 166 13.77 18.50 -5.42
N ASP A 167 14.00 17.61 -6.40
CA ASP A 167 13.51 17.79 -7.76
C ASP A 167 11.98 17.67 -7.80
N LEU A 168 11.41 16.70 -7.08
CA LEU A 168 9.96 16.52 -7.04
C LEU A 168 9.25 17.68 -6.34
N ARG A 169 9.75 18.14 -5.19
CA ARG A 169 9.21 19.33 -4.49
C ARG A 169 9.27 20.57 -5.39
N ARG A 170 10.39 20.78 -6.08
CA ARG A 170 10.55 21.91 -7.00
C ARG A 170 9.56 21.83 -8.17
N ALA A 171 9.46 20.69 -8.85
CA ALA A 171 8.57 20.53 -9.99
C ALA A 171 7.10 20.80 -9.63
N HIS A 172 6.66 20.30 -8.47
CA HIS A 172 5.31 20.57 -7.95
C HIS A 172 5.10 22.05 -7.57
N ALA A 173 6.08 22.68 -6.93
CA ALA A 173 6.00 24.10 -6.56
C ALA A 173 5.99 25.04 -7.78
N ASP A 174 6.82 24.75 -8.78
CA ASP A 174 6.89 25.53 -10.02
C ASP A 174 5.60 25.37 -10.83
N ALA A 175 5.00 24.17 -10.88
CA ALA A 175 3.72 23.95 -11.54
C ALA A 175 2.59 24.83 -10.97
N VAL A 176 2.53 24.98 -9.64
CA VAL A 176 1.58 25.89 -8.97
C VAL A 176 1.88 27.34 -9.31
N ARG A 177 3.15 27.76 -9.17
CA ARG A 177 3.57 29.15 -9.40
C ARG A 177 3.24 29.63 -10.82
N HIS A 178 3.38 28.75 -11.81
CA HIS A 178 3.18 29.07 -13.21
C HIS A 178 1.77 28.77 -13.73
N GLY A 179 0.85 28.31 -12.87
CA GLY A 179 -0.50 27.92 -13.29
C GLY A 179 -0.48 26.83 -14.37
N THR A 180 0.50 25.93 -14.29
CA THR A 180 0.70 24.89 -15.31
C THR A 180 -0.50 23.95 -15.31
N PRO A 181 -1.05 23.58 -16.49
CA PRO A 181 -2.17 22.64 -16.55
C PRO A 181 -1.84 21.32 -15.84
N ALA A 182 -2.84 20.79 -15.13
CA ALA A 182 -2.73 19.56 -14.37
C ALA A 182 -2.06 18.46 -15.21
N ALA A 183 -0.95 17.93 -14.71
CA ALA A 183 -0.26 16.83 -15.36
C ALA A 183 -0.99 15.51 -15.10
N THR A 184 -0.92 14.59 -16.07
CA THR A 184 -1.52 13.26 -15.96
C THR A 184 -0.81 12.38 -14.92
N ASP A 185 0.49 12.62 -14.72
CA ASP A 185 1.35 11.96 -13.76
C ASP A 185 2.52 12.87 -13.33
N ASP A 186 3.38 12.38 -12.44
CA ASP A 186 4.48 13.15 -11.86
C ASP A 186 5.69 13.23 -12.81
N ALA A 187 5.88 12.20 -13.63
CA ALA A 187 6.86 12.17 -14.72
C ALA A 187 6.68 13.36 -15.67
N ALA A 188 5.45 13.65 -16.10
CA ALA A 188 5.19 14.80 -16.97
C ALA A 188 5.54 16.16 -16.33
N LEU A 189 5.47 16.29 -14.99
CA LEU A 189 5.94 17.51 -14.31
C LEU A 189 7.46 17.60 -14.29
N LEU A 190 8.14 16.48 -14.07
CA LEU A 190 9.59 16.39 -14.05
C LEU A 190 10.19 16.66 -15.44
N GLU A 191 9.58 16.11 -16.49
CA GLU A 191 9.92 16.39 -17.90
C GLU A 191 9.80 17.90 -18.21
N ARG A 192 8.68 18.53 -17.82
CA ARG A 192 8.47 19.98 -18.00
C ARG A 192 9.48 20.82 -17.22
N ALA A 193 9.98 20.31 -16.09
CA ALA A 193 11.04 20.95 -15.32
C ALA A 193 12.45 20.73 -15.92
N GLY A 194 12.55 20.02 -17.05
CA GLY A 194 13.79 19.77 -17.79
C GLY A 194 14.62 18.61 -17.24
N LEU A 195 14.01 17.69 -16.49
CA LEU A 195 14.68 16.51 -15.97
C LEU A 195 14.57 15.34 -16.95
N ASP A 196 15.61 14.51 -16.96
CA ASP A 196 15.57 13.23 -17.66
C ASP A 196 14.72 12.25 -16.86
N VAL A 197 13.74 11.62 -17.52
CA VAL A 197 12.89 10.60 -16.90
C VAL A 197 13.14 9.26 -17.56
N LEU A 198 13.81 8.36 -16.84
CA LEU A 198 14.17 7.04 -17.35
C LEU A 198 13.01 6.05 -17.19
N VAL A 199 12.71 5.33 -18.26
CA VAL A 199 11.78 4.20 -18.20
C VAL A 199 12.48 2.98 -17.62
N VAL A 200 11.91 2.44 -16.54
CA VAL A 200 12.30 1.16 -15.96
C VAL A 200 11.20 0.15 -16.27
N PRO A 201 11.52 -1.04 -16.84
CA PRO A 201 10.51 -2.07 -17.06
C PRO A 201 9.81 -2.47 -15.76
N GLY A 202 8.49 -2.39 -15.74
CA GLY A 202 7.63 -2.85 -14.66
C GLY A 202 6.86 -4.12 -15.03
N ALA A 203 6.24 -4.78 -14.05
CA ALA A 203 5.39 -5.93 -14.31
C ALA A 203 4.06 -5.52 -15.00
N PRO A 204 3.60 -6.24 -16.04
CA PRO A 204 2.25 -6.05 -16.62
C PRO A 204 1.11 -6.29 -15.61
N GLU A 205 1.38 -7.05 -14.56
CA GLU A 205 0.48 -7.30 -13.45
C GLU A 205 0.30 -6.06 -12.55
N ASN A 206 1.21 -5.08 -12.58
CA ASN A 206 1.08 -3.81 -11.85
C ASN A 206 0.11 -2.83 -12.56
N PHE A 207 -0.99 -3.35 -13.11
CA PHE A 207 -2.02 -2.53 -13.74
C PHE A 207 -2.80 -1.75 -12.68
N LYS A 208 -3.29 -0.58 -13.08
CA LYS A 208 -4.21 0.21 -12.27
C LYS A 208 -5.56 -0.47 -12.32
N VAL A 209 -6.11 -0.82 -11.16
CA VAL A 209 -7.51 -1.21 -11.07
C VAL A 209 -8.32 0.03 -11.47
N THR A 210 -9.11 -0.05 -12.54
CA THR A 210 -9.93 1.05 -13.10
C THR A 210 -11.37 0.65 -13.41
N LEU A 211 -11.65 -0.63 -13.62
CA LEU A 211 -12.95 -1.20 -13.97
C LEU A 211 -13.33 -2.37 -13.04
N PRO A 212 -14.62 -2.73 -12.91
CA PRO A 212 -15.02 -3.88 -12.08
C PRO A 212 -14.33 -5.19 -12.46
N THR A 213 -14.08 -5.43 -13.75
CA THR A 213 -13.34 -6.59 -14.25
C THR A 213 -11.90 -6.64 -13.77
N ASP A 214 -11.29 -5.47 -13.49
CA ASP A 214 -9.93 -5.39 -12.96
C ASP A 214 -9.85 -5.93 -11.53
N LEU A 215 -10.94 -5.86 -10.75
CA LEU A 215 -10.98 -6.40 -9.39
C LEU A 215 -10.84 -7.93 -9.41
N VAL A 216 -11.57 -8.60 -10.29
CA VAL A 216 -11.52 -10.07 -10.44
C VAL A 216 -10.11 -10.52 -10.80
N ARG A 217 -9.51 -9.82 -11.78
CA ARG A 217 -8.13 -10.10 -12.20
C ARG A 217 -7.13 -9.84 -11.07
N ALA A 218 -7.26 -8.71 -10.37
CA ALA A 218 -6.35 -8.36 -9.29
C ALA A 218 -6.47 -9.35 -8.12
N GLU A 219 -7.68 -9.75 -7.77
CA GLU A 219 -7.93 -10.73 -6.72
C GLU A 219 -7.33 -12.10 -7.04
N ALA A 220 -7.48 -12.59 -8.27
CA ALA A 220 -6.88 -13.85 -8.69
C ALA A 220 -5.35 -13.84 -8.52
N LEU A 221 -4.69 -12.79 -9.00
CA LEU A 221 -3.23 -12.62 -8.87
C LEU A 221 -2.78 -12.49 -7.41
N LEU A 222 -3.54 -11.74 -6.59
CA LEU A 222 -3.22 -11.60 -5.17
C LEU A 222 -3.37 -12.93 -4.41
N ARG A 223 -4.38 -13.75 -4.75
CA ARG A 223 -4.55 -15.08 -4.16
C ARG A 223 -3.46 -16.06 -4.58
N GLU A 224 -2.98 -15.97 -5.83
CA GLU A 224 -1.85 -16.79 -6.31
C GLU A 224 -0.54 -16.40 -5.62
N ARG A 225 -0.31 -15.10 -5.41
CA ARG A 225 0.89 -14.55 -4.76
C ARG A 225 0.89 -14.71 -3.25
N ALA A 226 -0.28 -14.76 -2.62
CA ALA A 226 -0.40 -15.10 -1.21
C ALA A 226 0.05 -16.56 -1.04
N PRO A 227 1.08 -16.86 -0.22
CA PRO A 227 1.54 -18.23 -0.03
C PRO A 227 0.42 -19.06 0.60
N HIS A 228 -0.29 -19.81 -0.26
CA HIS A 228 -1.32 -20.82 0.04
C HIS A 228 -2.49 -20.34 0.94
N ALA A 229 -3.67 -20.92 0.72
CA ALA A 229 -4.73 -20.81 1.72
C ALA A 229 -4.19 -21.34 3.05
N LEU A 230 -4.35 -20.56 4.13
CA LEU A 230 -3.95 -20.94 5.48
C LEU A 230 -4.38 -22.39 5.76
N THR A 231 -3.41 -23.28 5.98
CA THR A 231 -3.71 -24.68 6.33
C THR A 231 -3.98 -24.78 7.82
N ASP A 232 -4.78 -25.76 8.25
CA ASP A 232 -5.14 -25.95 9.67
C ASP A 232 -3.91 -26.13 10.61
N GLU A 233 -2.73 -26.44 10.04
CA GLU A 233 -1.49 -26.70 10.77
C GLU A 233 -0.58 -25.47 10.96
N GLU A 234 -0.87 -24.33 10.30
CA GLU A 234 -0.04 -23.13 10.40
C GLU A 234 -0.31 -22.31 11.67
N VAL A 235 0.78 -21.88 12.32
CA VAL A 235 0.77 -21.06 13.55
C VAL A 235 0.95 -19.59 13.18
N LEU A 236 0.01 -18.75 13.60
CA LEU A 236 -0.10 -17.33 13.28
C LEU A 236 0.17 -16.48 14.53
N LEU A 237 0.90 -15.38 14.38
CA LEU A 237 0.97 -14.34 15.39
C LEU A 237 -0.26 -13.44 15.30
N VAL A 238 -0.84 -13.19 16.45
CA VAL A 238 -2.11 -12.50 16.64
C VAL A 238 -1.87 -11.36 17.62
N GLU A 239 -2.11 -10.13 17.20
CA GLU A 239 -2.02 -8.94 18.05
C GLU A 239 -3.43 -8.37 18.29
N CYS A 240 -3.89 -8.43 19.53
CA CYS A 240 -5.20 -7.93 19.96
C CYS A 240 -5.03 -6.63 20.73
N TYR A 241 -5.64 -5.53 20.27
CA TYR A 241 -5.77 -4.29 21.04
C TYR A 241 -7.11 -4.31 21.77
N VAL A 242 -7.06 -4.35 23.09
CA VAL A 242 -8.21 -4.64 23.94
C VAL A 242 -8.37 -3.59 25.02
N ASP A 243 -9.61 -3.23 25.31
CA ASP A 243 -9.94 -2.39 26.46
C ASP A 243 -9.39 -3.02 27.76
N PRO A 244 -8.86 -2.22 28.70
CA PRO A 244 -8.30 -2.74 29.95
C PRO A 244 -9.24 -3.64 30.75
N GLY A 245 -10.55 -3.39 30.70
CA GLY A 245 -11.57 -4.20 31.37
C GLY A 245 -11.94 -5.50 30.63
N ALA A 246 -11.52 -5.66 29.37
CA ALA A 246 -11.83 -6.82 28.53
C ALA A 246 -10.66 -7.80 28.36
N VAL A 247 -9.46 -7.48 28.86
CA VAL A 247 -8.24 -8.26 28.64
C VAL A 247 -8.36 -9.69 29.14
N ASP A 248 -8.87 -9.89 30.36
CA ASP A 248 -8.96 -11.23 30.94
C ASP A 248 -9.94 -12.11 30.15
N ALA A 249 -11.01 -11.52 29.59
CA ALA A 249 -11.95 -12.21 28.72
C ALA A 249 -11.31 -12.60 27.38
N VAL A 250 -10.47 -11.73 26.80
CA VAL A 250 -9.73 -12.02 25.57
C VAL A 250 -8.66 -13.08 25.79
N LEU A 251 -7.94 -13.04 26.92
CA LEU A 251 -6.98 -14.09 27.31
C LEU A 251 -7.67 -15.44 27.46
N SER A 252 -8.81 -15.46 28.15
CA SER A 252 -9.61 -16.69 28.33
C SER A 252 -10.09 -17.28 26.99
N GLU A 253 -10.50 -16.43 26.04
CA GLU A 253 -10.93 -16.89 24.71
C GLU A 253 -9.75 -17.40 23.86
N LEU A 254 -8.58 -16.77 23.97
CA LEU A 254 -7.34 -17.23 23.32
C LEU A 254 -6.90 -18.58 23.88
N GLU A 255 -6.90 -18.73 25.21
CA GLU A 255 -6.58 -19.99 25.89
C GLU A 255 -7.56 -21.11 25.52
N ALA A 256 -8.87 -20.81 25.47
CA ALA A 256 -9.91 -21.77 25.07
C ALA A 256 -9.78 -22.26 23.61
N ARG A 257 -8.92 -21.61 22.82
CA ARG A 257 -8.63 -21.93 21.41
C ARG A 257 -7.21 -22.47 21.22
N ASP A 258 -6.56 -22.89 22.29
CA ASP A 258 -5.18 -23.40 22.29
C ASP A 258 -4.15 -22.38 21.73
N ALA A 259 -4.43 -21.07 21.84
CA ALA A 259 -3.45 -20.05 21.49
C ALA A 259 -2.40 -19.91 22.60
N ARG A 260 -1.13 -19.83 22.23
CA ARG A 260 -0.02 -19.55 23.14
C ARG A 260 0.14 -18.04 23.31
N ILE A 261 -0.18 -17.51 24.47
CA ILE A 261 0.12 -16.11 24.80
C ILE A 261 1.64 -15.92 24.84
N ASP A 262 2.12 -14.88 24.17
CA ASP A 262 3.53 -14.51 24.10
C ASP A 262 3.85 -13.30 24.98
N GLU A 263 3.02 -12.26 24.87
CA GLU A 263 3.24 -11.00 25.56
C GLU A 263 1.92 -10.29 25.84
N ILE A 264 1.86 -9.57 26.96
CA ILE A 264 0.77 -8.65 27.29
C ILE A 264 1.39 -7.31 27.63
N ASP A 265 1.25 -6.34 26.73
CA ASP A 265 1.68 -4.96 26.95
C ASP A 265 0.52 -4.18 27.59
N ARG A 266 0.79 -3.61 28.77
CA ARG A 266 -0.17 -2.81 29.56
C ARG A 266 0.24 -1.35 29.70
N GLU A 267 1.27 -0.93 28.96
CA GLU A 267 1.83 0.43 29.06
C GLU A 267 1.10 1.42 28.14
N LEU A 268 0.21 0.93 27.28
CA LEU A 268 -0.59 1.74 26.36
C LEU A 268 -1.74 2.46 27.10
N PRO A 269 -1.86 3.79 27.01
CA PRO A 269 -2.96 4.52 27.63
C PRO A 269 -4.30 4.15 27.01
N GLY A 270 -5.19 3.54 27.80
CA GLY A 270 -6.56 3.21 27.40
C GLY A 270 -6.72 1.91 26.61
N ALA A 271 -5.66 1.11 26.43
CA ALA A 271 -5.72 -0.20 25.80
C ALA A 271 -4.58 -1.09 26.29
N ASN A 272 -4.77 -2.39 26.22
CA ASN A 272 -3.71 -3.38 26.40
C ASN A 272 -3.50 -4.10 25.07
N VAL A 273 -2.28 -4.55 24.80
CA VAL A 273 -1.96 -5.37 23.62
C VAL A 273 -1.65 -6.78 24.06
N VAL A 274 -2.40 -7.74 23.54
CA VAL A 274 -2.14 -9.17 23.75
C VAL A 274 -1.54 -9.73 22.47
N ARG A 275 -0.33 -10.29 22.57
CA ARG A 275 0.31 -11.06 21.50
C ARG A 275 0.16 -12.53 21.78
N ALA A 276 -0.34 -13.28 20.81
CA ALA A 276 -0.52 -14.73 20.94
C ALA A 276 -0.21 -15.45 19.62
N TYR A 277 0.19 -16.71 19.73
CA TYR A 277 0.35 -17.61 18.60
C TYR A 277 -0.82 -18.59 18.56
N ALA A 278 -1.57 -18.60 17.47
CA ALA A 278 -2.74 -19.47 17.31
C ALA A 278 -2.71 -20.19 15.97
N SER A 279 -3.27 -21.39 15.89
CA SER A 279 -3.44 -22.04 14.58
C SER A 279 -4.47 -21.30 13.73
N SER A 280 -4.43 -21.45 12.41
CA SER A 280 -5.48 -20.92 11.53
C SER A 280 -6.87 -21.45 11.89
N ALA A 281 -6.96 -22.71 12.33
CA ALA A 281 -8.18 -23.34 12.82
C ALA A 281 -8.72 -22.64 14.07
N ALA A 282 -7.84 -22.31 15.01
CA ALA A 282 -8.16 -21.60 16.24
C ALA A 282 -8.72 -20.18 15.96
N LEU A 283 -8.33 -19.54 14.86
CA LEU A 283 -8.79 -18.19 14.50
C LEU A 283 -10.13 -18.14 13.77
N ARG A 284 -10.73 -19.27 13.39
CA ARG A 284 -12.06 -19.28 12.76
C ARG A 284 -13.12 -18.67 13.68
N GLY A 285 -13.80 -17.63 13.19
CA GLY A 285 -14.84 -16.91 13.94
C GLY A 285 -14.31 -16.12 15.16
N PHE A 286 -12.98 -16.02 15.33
CA PHE A 286 -12.35 -15.39 16.48
C PHE A 286 -12.66 -13.89 16.57
N GLY A 287 -12.54 -13.16 15.46
CA GLY A 287 -12.82 -11.71 15.43
C GLY A 287 -14.26 -11.35 15.84
N ALA A 288 -15.26 -12.12 15.41
CA ALA A 288 -16.66 -11.89 15.80
C ALA A 288 -16.89 -12.12 17.30
N ARG A 289 -16.22 -13.12 17.89
CA ARG A 289 -16.33 -13.43 19.31
C ARG A 289 -15.58 -12.42 20.18
N LEU A 290 -14.43 -11.92 19.71
CA LEU A 290 -13.71 -10.83 20.37
C LEU A 290 -14.50 -9.52 20.33
N HIS A 291 -15.14 -9.15 19.21
CA HIS A 291 -16.01 -7.98 19.17
C HIS A 291 -17.19 -8.10 20.15
N ALA A 292 -17.72 -9.31 20.37
CA ALA A 292 -18.75 -9.53 21.38
C ALA A 292 -18.23 -9.41 22.83
N LEU A 293 -16.94 -9.73 23.07
CA LEU A 293 -16.32 -9.72 24.39
C LEU A 293 -15.72 -8.35 24.77
N ALA A 294 -15.16 -7.63 23.81
CA ALA A 294 -14.41 -6.39 24.02
C ALA A 294 -15.11 -5.13 23.48
N GLY A 295 -16.30 -5.27 22.89
CA GLY A 295 -17.10 -4.17 22.34
C GLY A 295 -16.65 -3.69 20.95
N GLU A 296 -17.41 -2.75 20.38
CA GLU A 296 -17.22 -2.25 19.00
C GLU A 296 -15.88 -1.52 18.79
N GLN A 297 -15.17 -1.15 19.85
CA GLN A 297 -13.88 -0.42 19.79
C GLN A 297 -12.64 -1.33 19.80
N ALA A 298 -12.81 -2.65 19.95
CA ALA A 298 -11.68 -3.58 19.91
C ALA A 298 -11.07 -3.65 18.50
N VAL A 299 -9.78 -3.35 18.38
CA VAL A 299 -9.05 -3.42 17.10
C VAL A 299 -8.23 -4.71 17.07
N PHE A 300 -8.49 -5.55 16.08
CA PHE A 300 -7.86 -6.85 15.93
C PHE A 300 -7.00 -6.90 14.68
N THR A 301 -5.73 -7.28 14.82
CA THR A 301 -4.84 -7.49 13.68
C THR A 301 -4.19 -8.86 13.74
N ALA A 302 -4.47 -9.71 12.75
CA ALA A 302 -3.76 -10.96 12.54
C ALA A 302 -2.60 -10.74 11.56
N HIS A 303 -1.38 -11.03 12.01
CA HIS A 303 -0.19 -10.94 11.18
C HIS A 303 0.27 -12.34 10.77
N LEU A 304 0.29 -12.58 9.46
CA LEU A 304 1.01 -13.72 8.89
C LEU A 304 2.51 -13.51 9.12
N SER A 305 3.03 -14.11 10.17
CA SER A 305 4.47 -14.31 10.35
C SER A 305 4.70 -15.80 10.20
N HIS A 306 5.40 -16.20 9.13
CA HIS A 306 5.90 -17.56 9.01
C HIS A 306 6.91 -17.79 10.14
N LEU A 307 6.49 -18.42 11.23
CA LEU A 307 7.42 -19.25 11.98
C LEU A 307 7.56 -20.53 11.15
N ALA A 308 8.79 -20.83 10.75
CA ALA A 308 9.18 -22.08 10.08
C ALA A 308 8.43 -23.29 10.67
N PRO A 309 8.16 -24.35 9.87
CA PRO A 309 7.44 -25.52 10.36
C PRO A 309 8.02 -25.96 11.69
N ARG A 310 7.15 -26.31 12.65
CA ARG A 310 7.53 -26.97 13.90
C ARG A 310 8.54 -28.06 13.54
N ILE A 311 9.84 -27.80 13.71
CA ILE A 311 10.81 -28.87 13.79
C ILE A 311 10.42 -29.54 15.10
N ALA A 312 9.73 -30.67 14.98
CA ALA A 312 9.64 -31.62 16.07
C ALA A 312 11.07 -31.92 16.46
N VAL A 313 11.53 -31.32 17.56
CA VAL A 313 12.68 -31.83 18.26
C VAL A 313 12.17 -33.13 18.85
N ASP A 314 12.44 -34.24 18.15
CA ASP A 314 12.33 -35.57 18.73
C ASP A 314 13.11 -35.54 20.04
N ARG A 315 12.36 -35.51 21.14
CA ARG A 315 12.84 -35.96 22.43
C ARG A 315 12.58 -37.45 22.47
N GLU A 316 13.45 -38.21 21.82
CA GLU A 316 13.67 -39.61 22.19
C GLU A 316 15.13 -39.81 22.59
N HIS A 317 15.29 -40.76 23.50
CA HIS A 317 16.48 -41.05 24.30
C HIS A 317 17.63 -41.62 23.48
#